data_AF-I0FE24-F1
#
_entry.id   AF-I0FE24-F1
#
_cell.length_a   1.000
_cell.length_b   1.000
_cell.length_c   1.000
_cell.angle_alpha   90.00
_cell.angle_beta   90.00
_cell.angle_gamma   90.00
#
_symmetry.space_group_name_H-M   'P 1'
#
loop_
_entity.id
_entity.type
_entity.pdbx_description
1 polymer ?
#
loop_
_entity_poly.entity_id
_entity_poly.type
_entity_poly.pdbx_seq_one_letter_code
_entity_poly.pdbx_strand_id
1 'polypeptide(L)'
;MKRKVFIIFMLITLISLLLIACGQNGEIPVYDAETQQKQEEIAGIKDEIPSTLMSVLSTHYNTGWDEDGKGYNLKGSGQFFNKIVYATVNGKPLLYDGTTLGDDAAESKAARREIYLFLDYDDDLIKSLANALNKAFKSHDSAGSLELIFKKIRRCAKAYYIDVYDVLQNNLNKLKTLSLEDIVLLRTRLLALKEAKTKLKNDVTPDKAGETLGSALVKLKKIHSGCDNILSLSSEISSILIEIE
;
A
#
# COMPACT_ATOMS: atom_id res chain seq x y z
N MET A 1 4.52 -8.65 -55.42
CA MET A 1 3.62 -8.01 -54.44
C MET A 1 4.31 -7.03 -53.46
N LYS A 2 5.61 -6.69 -53.60
CA LYS A 2 6.36 -5.93 -52.58
C LYS A 2 6.76 -4.49 -52.94
N ARG A 3 6.60 -4.05 -54.20
CA ARG A 3 6.96 -2.66 -54.61
C ARG A 3 5.77 -1.69 -54.57
N LYS A 4 4.55 -2.18 -54.85
CA LYS A 4 3.34 -1.34 -54.88
C LYS A 4 2.85 -0.93 -53.48
N VAL A 5 2.98 -1.82 -52.49
CA VAL A 5 2.57 -1.54 -51.10
C VAL A 5 3.51 -0.52 -50.43
N PHE A 6 4.80 -0.57 -50.76
CA PHE A 6 5.80 0.36 -50.20
C PHE A 6 5.66 1.79 -50.76
N ILE A 7 5.29 1.91 -52.05
CA ILE A 7 5.00 3.21 -52.69
C ILE A 7 3.72 3.82 -52.11
N ILE A 8 2.70 3.00 -51.80
CA ILE A 8 1.45 3.46 -51.18
C ILE A 8 1.71 3.98 -49.76
N PHE A 9 2.51 3.28 -48.95
CA PHE A 9 2.84 3.72 -47.58
C PHE A 9 3.64 5.03 -47.56
N MET A 10 4.61 5.19 -48.48
CA MET A 10 5.38 6.43 -48.62
C MET A 10 4.55 7.60 -49.17
N LEU A 11 3.59 7.36 -50.07
CA LEU A 11 2.69 8.41 -50.56
C LEU A 11 1.73 8.87 -49.47
N ILE A 12 1.21 7.96 -48.63
CA ILE A 12 0.30 8.31 -47.53
C ILE A 12 1.03 9.15 -46.47
N THR A 13 2.27 8.83 -46.11
CA THR A 13 3.05 9.65 -45.17
C THR A 13 3.45 11.01 -45.76
N LEU A 14 3.75 11.09 -47.06
CA LEU A 14 4.07 12.36 -47.72
C LEU A 14 2.85 13.28 -47.88
N ILE A 15 1.66 12.71 -48.13
CA ILE A 15 0.38 13.45 -48.16
C ILE A 15 0.03 13.96 -46.77
N SER A 16 0.28 13.18 -45.71
CA SER A 16 0.10 13.63 -44.32
C SER A 16 1.06 14.77 -43.92
N LEU A 17 2.26 14.82 -44.49
CA LEU A 17 3.23 15.92 -44.30
C LEU A 17 2.87 17.18 -45.13
N LEU A 18 2.22 17.02 -46.28
CA LEU A 18 1.78 18.13 -47.14
C LEU A 18 0.42 18.73 -46.71
N LEU A 19 -0.42 17.99 -46.00
CA LEU A 19 -1.72 18.47 -45.50
C LEU A 19 -1.64 19.33 -44.23
N ILE A 20 -0.47 19.46 -43.60
CA ILE A 20 -0.25 20.40 -42.49
C ILE A 20 -0.06 21.85 -43.00
N ALA A 21 0.09 22.05 -44.32
CA ALA A 21 0.33 23.36 -44.92
C ALA A 21 -0.90 24.05 -45.55
N CYS A 22 -2.10 23.47 -45.49
CA CYS A 22 -3.30 24.12 -46.02
C CYS A 22 -4.46 23.99 -45.02
N GLY A 23 -4.80 25.12 -44.40
CA GLY A 23 -5.85 25.20 -43.41
C GLY A 23 -7.24 24.85 -43.95
N GLN A 24 -8.04 24.19 -43.11
CA GLN A 24 -9.49 24.37 -43.00
C GLN A 24 -10.00 23.66 -41.74
N ASN A 25 -10.29 24.49 -40.72
CA ASN A 25 -11.43 24.42 -39.81
C ASN A 25 -12.08 23.04 -39.59
N GLY A 26 -11.43 22.27 -38.73
CA GLY A 26 -12.04 21.24 -37.90
C GLY A 26 -11.10 21.09 -36.72
N GLU A 27 -11.46 21.65 -35.56
CA GLU A 27 -10.66 21.56 -34.35
C GLU A 27 -10.55 20.09 -33.92
N ILE A 28 -9.56 19.39 -34.47
CA ILE A 28 -8.88 18.35 -33.72
C ILE A 28 -8.27 19.10 -32.55
N PRO A 29 -8.59 18.80 -31.28
CA PRO A 29 -7.94 19.47 -30.18
C PRO A 29 -6.46 19.13 -30.28
N VAL A 30 -5.67 20.09 -30.76
CA VAL A 30 -4.22 20.07 -30.60
C VAL A 30 -4.03 20.28 -29.12
N TYR A 31 -4.00 19.18 -28.37
CA TYR A 31 -3.55 19.25 -27.00
C TYR A 31 -2.12 19.78 -27.05
N ASP A 32 -1.87 20.88 -26.35
CA ASP A 32 -0.50 21.31 -26.12
C ASP A 32 0.28 20.17 -25.44
N ALA A 33 1.59 20.13 -25.69
CA ALA A 33 2.45 19.05 -25.23
C ALA A 33 2.36 18.83 -23.71
N GLU A 34 2.14 19.90 -22.94
CA GLU A 34 1.95 19.86 -21.50
C GLU A 34 0.69 19.06 -21.12
N THR A 35 -0.43 19.31 -21.80
CA THR A 35 -1.66 18.60 -21.51
C THR A 35 -1.59 17.14 -21.94
N GLN A 36 -0.93 16.83 -23.06
CA GLN A 36 -0.68 15.44 -23.44
C GLN A 36 0.16 14.72 -22.38
N GLN A 37 1.26 15.33 -21.93
CA GLN A 37 2.09 14.77 -20.87
C GLN A 37 1.28 14.54 -19.59
N LYS A 38 0.47 15.51 -19.19
CA LYS A 38 -0.38 15.39 -18.00
C LYS A 38 -1.34 14.20 -18.09
N GLN A 39 -1.92 13.94 -19.27
CA GLN A 39 -2.79 12.78 -19.48
C GLN A 39 -2.03 11.45 -19.38
N GLU A 40 -0.82 11.37 -19.93
CA GLU A 40 0.06 10.19 -19.85
C GLU A 40 0.47 9.90 -18.40
N GLU A 41 0.79 10.93 -17.63
CA GLU A 41 1.13 10.78 -16.21
C GLU A 41 -0.08 10.35 -15.36
N ILE A 42 -1.27 10.91 -15.62
CA ILE A 42 -2.50 10.49 -14.94
C ILE A 42 -2.85 9.03 -15.27
N ALA A 43 -2.62 8.58 -16.51
CA ALA A 43 -2.77 7.17 -16.87
C ALA A 43 -1.78 6.31 -16.07
N GLY A 44 -0.53 6.73 -15.98
CA GLY A 44 0.48 6.07 -15.16
C GLY A 44 0.13 5.98 -13.68
N ILE A 45 -0.42 7.04 -13.08
CA ILE A 45 -0.88 7.04 -11.68
C ILE A 45 -1.95 5.96 -11.44
N LYS A 46 -2.88 5.78 -12.39
CA LYS A 46 -3.91 4.73 -12.29
C LYS A 46 -3.30 3.33 -12.32
N ASP A 47 -2.25 3.13 -13.11
CA ASP A 47 -1.52 1.86 -13.17
C ASP A 47 -0.69 1.59 -11.90
N GLU A 48 -0.36 2.62 -11.12
CA GLU A 48 0.32 2.46 -9.83
C GLU A 48 -0.60 2.12 -8.66
N ILE A 49 -1.92 2.13 -8.86
CA ILE A 49 -2.86 1.60 -7.89
C ILE A 49 -2.74 0.07 -7.86
N PRO A 50 -2.47 -0.55 -6.68
CA PRO A 50 -2.40 -2.00 -6.57
C PRO A 50 -3.67 -2.65 -7.09
N SER A 51 -3.55 -3.58 -8.03
CA SER A 51 -4.70 -4.31 -8.58
C SER A 51 -5.49 -5.10 -7.51
N THR A 52 -4.84 -5.42 -6.38
CA THR A 52 -5.43 -6.10 -5.22
C THR A 52 -6.06 -5.15 -4.20
N LEU A 53 -5.97 -3.83 -4.39
CA LEU A 53 -6.42 -2.84 -3.40
C LEU A 53 -7.87 -3.09 -2.96
N MET A 54 -8.79 -3.22 -3.91
CA MET A 54 -10.21 -3.39 -3.64
C MET A 54 -10.54 -4.70 -2.92
N SER A 55 -9.87 -5.81 -3.28
CA SER A 55 -10.10 -7.08 -2.60
C SER A 55 -9.54 -7.07 -1.17
N VAL A 56 -8.39 -6.42 -0.97
CA VAL A 56 -7.77 -6.23 0.36
C VAL A 56 -8.64 -5.35 1.25
N LEU A 57 -9.12 -4.19 0.76
CA LEU A 57 -10.00 -3.30 1.52
C LEU A 57 -11.37 -3.94 1.79
N SER A 58 -11.95 -4.65 0.82
CA SER A 58 -13.19 -5.41 1.02
C SER A 58 -13.02 -6.46 2.13
N THR A 59 -11.90 -7.19 2.11
CA THR A 59 -11.55 -8.09 3.22
C THR A 59 -11.41 -7.32 4.52
N HIS A 60 -10.76 -6.16 4.52
CA HIS A 60 -10.55 -5.34 5.71
C HIS A 60 -11.82 -4.79 6.34
N TYR A 61 -12.86 -4.50 5.55
CA TYR A 61 -14.15 -4.00 6.05
C TYR A 61 -15.20 -5.10 6.25
N ASN A 62 -14.94 -6.34 5.83
CA ASN A 62 -15.86 -7.46 6.02
C ASN A 62 -15.98 -7.86 7.51
N THR A 63 -17.12 -7.53 8.11
CA THR A 63 -17.46 -7.84 9.52
C THR A 63 -17.53 -9.35 9.81
N GLY A 64 -17.90 -10.15 8.79
CA GLY A 64 -17.98 -11.61 8.85
C GLY A 64 -16.68 -12.34 8.56
N TRP A 65 -15.56 -11.63 8.32
CA TRP A 65 -14.27 -12.28 8.12
C TRP A 65 -13.82 -13.01 9.41
N ASP A 66 -13.60 -14.31 9.26
CA ASP A 66 -13.28 -15.24 10.35
C ASP A 66 -11.78 -15.25 10.65
N GLU A 67 -11.39 -14.43 11.63
CA GLU A 67 -10.02 -14.37 12.13
C GLU A 67 -9.56 -15.69 12.76
N ASP A 68 -10.46 -16.38 13.48
CA ASP A 68 -10.13 -17.59 14.22
C ASP A 68 -9.86 -18.76 13.29
N GLY A 69 -10.67 -18.88 12.23
CA GLY A 69 -10.48 -19.87 11.17
C GLY A 69 -9.14 -19.73 10.41
N LYS A 70 -8.47 -18.57 10.48
CA LYS A 70 -7.16 -18.35 9.84
C LYS A 70 -5.98 -18.97 10.58
N GLY A 71 -6.11 -19.19 11.89
CA GLY A 71 -5.09 -19.89 12.68
C GLY A 71 -3.72 -19.19 12.69
N TYR A 72 -3.68 -17.85 12.77
CA TYR A 72 -2.41 -17.10 12.82
C TYR A 72 -1.62 -17.26 14.12
N ASN A 73 -2.19 -17.91 15.15
CA ASN A 73 -1.53 -18.25 16.42
C ASN A 73 -0.93 -17.04 17.17
N LEU A 74 -1.52 -15.87 17.01
CA LEU A 74 -1.17 -14.66 17.76
C LEU A 74 -1.99 -14.50 19.04
N LYS A 75 -3.16 -15.17 19.12
CA LYS A 75 -4.08 -15.17 20.26
C LYS A 75 -3.85 -16.39 21.16
N GLY A 76 -4.21 -16.25 22.43
CA GLY A 76 -4.16 -17.33 23.43
C GLY A 76 -3.01 -17.18 24.42
N SER A 77 -3.05 -18.01 25.47
CA SER A 77 -2.07 -17.98 26.56
C SER A 77 -0.65 -18.17 26.03
N GLY A 78 0.26 -17.27 26.41
CA GLY A 78 1.67 -17.30 26.00
C GLY A 78 1.94 -16.89 24.55
N GLN A 79 0.92 -16.38 23.84
CA GLN A 79 1.10 -15.75 22.53
C GLN A 79 1.17 -14.22 22.65
N PHE A 80 1.72 -13.59 21.62
CA PHE A 80 2.01 -12.17 21.58
C PHE A 80 0.83 -11.28 22.01
N PHE A 81 -0.38 -11.52 21.49
CA PHE A 81 -1.52 -10.64 21.78
C PHE A 81 -2.02 -10.68 23.22
N ASN A 82 -1.73 -11.75 23.96
CA ASN A 82 -2.12 -11.87 25.37
C ASN A 82 -1.22 -11.09 26.32
N LYS A 83 -0.16 -10.44 25.81
CA LYS A 83 0.89 -9.83 26.63
C LYS A 83 1.26 -8.41 26.26
N ILE A 84 0.69 -7.93 25.16
CA ILE A 84 1.09 -6.66 24.52
C ILE A 84 -0.10 -5.73 24.59
N VAL A 85 0.13 -4.54 25.14
CA VAL A 85 -0.91 -3.50 25.25
C VAL A 85 -0.73 -2.43 24.19
N TYR A 86 -1.80 -1.71 23.89
CA TYR A 86 -1.75 -0.46 23.15
C TYR A 86 -2.66 0.57 23.80
N ALA A 87 -2.31 1.84 23.62
CA ALA A 87 -3.20 2.93 23.98
C ALA A 87 -4.29 3.07 22.91
N THR A 88 -5.55 3.01 23.32
CA THR A 88 -6.71 3.38 22.50
C THR A 88 -6.67 4.86 22.15
N VAL A 89 -7.59 5.31 21.29
CA VAL A 89 -7.72 6.74 20.94
C VAL A 89 -7.87 7.64 22.17
N ASN A 90 -8.51 7.12 23.23
CA ASN A 90 -8.73 7.83 24.49
C ASN A 90 -7.60 7.63 25.52
N GLY A 91 -6.48 7.02 25.12
CA GLY A 91 -5.34 6.75 26.00
C GLY A 91 -5.54 5.58 26.97
N LYS A 92 -6.66 4.86 26.89
CA LYS A 92 -6.91 3.66 27.71
C LYS A 92 -5.98 2.53 27.23
N PRO A 93 -5.26 1.83 28.12
CA PRO A 93 -4.48 0.66 27.72
C PRO A 93 -5.41 -0.54 27.45
N LEU A 94 -5.20 -1.25 26.35
CA LEU A 94 -5.98 -2.42 25.96
C LEU A 94 -5.07 -3.52 25.38
N LEU A 95 -5.39 -4.79 25.66
CA LEU A 95 -4.71 -5.96 25.09
C LEU A 95 -5.20 -6.25 23.67
N TYR A 96 -4.34 -6.85 22.86
CA TYR A 96 -4.71 -7.33 21.53
C TYR A 96 -5.43 -8.69 21.55
N ASP A 97 -5.54 -9.37 22.69
CA ASP A 97 -5.97 -10.79 22.73
C ASP A 97 -7.46 -11.05 22.44
N GLY A 98 -8.29 -10.01 22.41
CA GLY A 98 -9.72 -10.14 22.17
C GLY A 98 -10.46 -10.87 23.30
N THR A 99 -9.88 -10.94 24.50
CA THR A 99 -10.53 -11.56 25.67
C THR A 99 -11.41 -10.59 26.46
N THR A 100 -11.30 -9.29 26.18
CA THR A 100 -12.16 -8.24 26.77
C THR A 100 -13.55 -8.26 26.13
N LEU A 101 -14.60 -7.97 26.89
CA LEU A 101 -16.00 -8.00 26.43
C LEU A 101 -16.48 -6.64 25.89
N GLY A 102 -17.53 -6.65 25.08
CA GLY A 102 -18.21 -5.44 24.61
C GLY A 102 -17.38 -4.63 23.61
N ASP A 103 -17.44 -3.30 23.73
CA ASP A 103 -16.79 -2.36 22.80
C ASP A 103 -15.26 -2.53 22.75
N ASP A 104 -14.65 -2.89 23.87
CA ASP A 104 -13.21 -3.19 23.93
C ASP A 104 -12.84 -4.38 23.05
N ALA A 105 -13.72 -5.38 22.92
CA ALA A 105 -13.51 -6.54 22.04
C ALA A 105 -13.44 -6.11 20.57
N ALA A 106 -14.36 -5.22 20.17
CA ALA A 106 -14.44 -4.68 18.83
C ALA A 106 -13.24 -3.80 18.51
N GLU A 107 -12.81 -2.95 19.44
CA GLU A 107 -11.63 -2.11 19.28
C GLU A 107 -10.35 -2.95 19.15
N SER A 108 -10.18 -3.96 20.00
CA SER A 108 -9.05 -4.91 19.93
C SER A 108 -9.04 -5.65 18.58
N LYS A 109 -10.20 -6.10 18.09
CA LYS A 109 -10.31 -6.74 16.76
C LYS A 109 -9.96 -5.77 15.63
N ALA A 110 -10.45 -4.54 15.66
CA ALA A 110 -10.10 -3.52 14.66
C ALA A 110 -8.59 -3.25 14.65
N ALA A 111 -7.99 -3.11 15.83
CA ALA A 111 -6.56 -2.94 16.00
C ALA A 111 -5.76 -4.10 15.40
N ARG A 112 -6.20 -5.35 15.55
CA ARG A 112 -5.58 -6.53 14.92
C ARG A 112 -5.72 -6.55 13.39
N ARG A 113 -6.88 -6.14 12.86
CA ARG A 113 -7.13 -6.08 11.40
C ARG A 113 -6.21 -5.12 10.66
N GLU A 114 -5.73 -4.09 11.32
CA GLU A 114 -4.70 -3.19 10.75
C GLU A 114 -3.37 -3.92 10.50
N ILE A 115 -3.04 -4.95 11.29
CA ILE A 115 -1.83 -5.78 11.05
C ILE A 115 -2.04 -6.74 9.90
N TYR A 116 -3.24 -7.31 9.76
CA TYR A 116 -3.53 -8.18 8.61
C TYR A 116 -3.56 -7.36 7.32
N LEU A 117 -4.10 -6.15 7.38
CA LEU A 117 -4.05 -5.18 6.29
C LEU A 117 -2.62 -4.84 5.87
N PHE A 118 -1.70 -4.65 6.83
CA PHE A 118 -0.29 -4.37 6.55
C PHE A 118 0.37 -5.42 5.64
N LEU A 119 -0.11 -6.65 5.63
CA LEU A 119 0.41 -7.76 4.81
C LEU A 119 -0.62 -8.23 3.77
N ASP A 120 -1.54 -7.35 3.37
CA ASP A 120 -2.48 -7.58 2.27
C ASP A 120 -3.46 -8.74 2.54
N TYR A 121 -3.65 -9.10 3.83
CA TYR A 121 -4.35 -10.33 4.23
C TYR A 121 -3.73 -11.62 3.67
N ASP A 122 -2.44 -11.60 3.31
CA ASP A 122 -1.69 -12.76 2.87
C ASP A 122 -1.38 -13.71 4.05
N ASP A 123 -1.97 -14.90 4.02
CA ASP A 123 -1.91 -15.85 5.13
C ASP A 123 -0.47 -16.29 5.45
N ASP A 124 0.39 -16.43 4.44
CA ASP A 124 1.77 -16.90 4.63
C ASP A 124 2.66 -15.81 5.23
N LEU A 125 2.51 -14.57 4.74
CA LEU A 125 3.22 -13.43 5.33
C LEU A 125 2.76 -13.16 6.76
N ILE A 126 1.45 -13.22 7.04
CA ILE A 126 0.92 -13.01 8.38
C ILE A 126 1.43 -14.10 9.34
N LYS A 127 1.41 -15.36 8.94
CA LYS A 127 1.97 -16.46 9.74
C LYS A 127 3.46 -16.27 9.98
N SER A 128 4.21 -15.79 8.98
CA SER A 128 5.64 -15.52 9.18
C SER A 128 5.88 -14.39 10.18
N LEU A 129 5.13 -13.29 10.09
CA LEU A 129 5.23 -12.20 11.06
C LEU A 129 4.83 -12.69 12.46
N ALA A 130 3.75 -13.47 12.55
CA ALA A 130 3.26 -14.02 13.80
C ALA A 130 4.31 -14.88 14.51
N ASN A 131 4.98 -15.75 13.75
CA ASN A 131 6.06 -16.58 14.27
C ASN A 131 7.22 -15.72 14.81
N ALA A 132 7.62 -14.69 14.06
CA ALA A 132 8.73 -13.82 14.46
C ALA A 132 8.41 -13.05 15.76
N LEU A 133 7.20 -12.54 15.87
CA LEU A 133 6.72 -11.84 17.07
C LEU A 133 6.66 -12.77 18.28
N ASN A 134 6.06 -13.96 18.13
CA ASN A 134 5.99 -14.94 19.21
C ASN A 134 7.38 -15.41 19.66
N LYS A 135 8.32 -15.58 18.71
CA LYS A 135 9.71 -15.96 19.01
C LYS A 135 10.43 -14.87 19.78
N ALA A 136 10.37 -13.63 19.29
CA ALA A 136 11.02 -12.49 19.94
C ALA A 136 10.45 -12.24 21.34
N PHE A 137 9.13 -12.31 21.49
CA PHE A 137 8.43 -12.13 22.75
C PHE A 137 8.81 -13.19 23.80
N LYS A 138 8.87 -14.47 23.42
CA LYS A 138 9.21 -15.55 24.37
C LYS A 138 10.65 -15.48 24.86
N SER A 139 11.54 -14.81 24.13
CA SER A 139 12.96 -14.74 24.44
C SER A 139 13.40 -13.42 25.11
N HIS A 140 12.54 -12.41 25.16
CA HIS A 140 12.88 -11.10 25.72
C HIS A 140 11.77 -10.55 26.61
N ASP A 141 12.16 -9.92 27.71
CA ASP A 141 11.25 -9.16 28.59
C ASP A 141 10.97 -7.73 28.03
N SER A 142 11.30 -7.46 26.76
CA SER A 142 11.22 -6.14 26.13
C SER A 142 9.88 -5.90 25.43
N ALA A 143 8.77 -6.18 26.13
CA ALA A 143 7.41 -5.96 25.65
C ALA A 143 7.22 -4.56 25.01
N GLY A 144 7.78 -3.51 25.62
CA GLY A 144 7.68 -2.14 25.11
C GLY A 144 8.29 -1.92 23.72
N SER A 145 9.42 -2.57 23.38
CA SER A 145 10.02 -2.43 22.04
C SER A 145 9.14 -3.09 20.98
N LEU A 146 8.54 -4.24 21.31
CA LEU A 146 7.63 -4.94 20.42
C LEU A 146 6.30 -4.20 20.25
N GLU A 147 5.78 -3.58 21.32
CA GLU A 147 4.63 -2.67 21.28
C GLU A 147 4.84 -1.51 20.30
N LEU A 148 6.03 -0.89 20.33
CA LEU A 148 6.39 0.20 19.42
C LEU A 148 6.46 -0.26 17.96
N ILE A 149 7.07 -1.42 17.70
CA ILE A 149 7.09 -2.01 16.36
C ILE A 149 5.66 -2.27 15.88
N PHE A 150 4.82 -2.82 16.74
CA PHE A 150 3.44 -3.18 16.39
C PHE A 150 2.57 -1.95 16.12
N LYS A 151 2.70 -0.90 16.94
CA LYS A 151 2.08 0.40 16.69
C LYS A 151 2.54 0.99 15.36
N LYS A 152 3.82 0.84 15.01
CA LYS A 152 4.37 1.33 13.73
C LYS A 152 3.79 0.55 12.53
N ILE A 153 3.67 -0.78 12.64
CA ILE A 153 3.03 -1.64 11.62
C ILE A 153 1.60 -1.15 11.32
N ARG A 154 0.81 -0.91 12.36
CA ARG A 154 -0.58 -0.42 12.22
C ARG A 154 -0.65 0.93 11.52
N ARG A 155 0.20 1.88 11.91
CA ARG A 155 0.31 3.20 11.25
C ARG A 155 0.69 3.06 9.78
N CYS A 156 1.66 2.19 9.49
CA CYS A 156 2.12 1.92 8.14
C CYS A 156 0.99 1.35 7.25
N ALA A 157 0.17 0.46 7.80
CA ALA A 157 -1.00 -0.08 7.11
C ALA A 157 -2.00 1.02 6.70
N LYS A 158 -2.35 1.90 7.65
CA LYS A 158 -3.27 3.02 7.40
C LYS A 158 -2.72 3.98 6.36
N ALA A 159 -1.47 4.40 6.53
CA ALA A 159 -0.81 5.32 5.61
C ALA A 159 -0.81 4.78 4.16
N TYR A 160 -0.46 3.51 3.99
CA TYR A 160 -0.44 2.89 2.66
C TYR A 160 -1.85 2.72 2.09
N TYR A 161 -2.75 2.03 2.80
CA TYR A 161 -4.01 1.59 2.23
C TYR A 161 -5.11 2.64 2.24
N ILE A 162 -5.20 3.40 3.33
CA ILE A 162 -6.32 4.30 3.59
C ILE A 162 -5.90 5.69 3.14
N ASP A 163 -4.86 6.26 3.73
CA ASP A 163 -4.49 7.65 3.54
C ASP A 163 -3.96 7.92 2.11
N VAL A 164 -3.30 6.93 1.48
CA VAL A 164 -2.84 7.04 0.09
C VAL A 164 -3.82 6.43 -0.89
N TYR A 165 -3.98 5.10 -0.85
CA TYR A 165 -4.61 4.41 -1.98
C TYR A 165 -6.14 4.51 -2.00
N ASP A 166 -6.82 4.49 -0.85
CA ASP A 166 -8.27 4.70 -0.80
C ASP A 166 -8.62 6.15 -1.20
N VAL A 167 -7.89 7.14 -0.66
CA VAL A 167 -8.03 8.55 -1.08
C VAL A 167 -7.81 8.73 -2.57
N LEU A 168 -6.71 8.21 -3.12
CA LEU A 168 -6.39 8.32 -4.55
C LEU A 168 -7.48 7.66 -5.41
N GLN A 169 -7.90 6.44 -5.07
CA GLN A 169 -8.92 5.69 -5.80
C GLN A 169 -10.26 6.45 -5.85
N ASN A 170 -10.64 7.12 -4.77
CA ASN A 170 -11.89 7.87 -4.66
C ASN A 170 -11.84 9.26 -5.32
N ASN A 171 -10.66 9.77 -5.66
CA ASN A 171 -10.47 11.12 -6.21
C ASN A 171 -9.79 11.15 -7.60
N LEU A 172 -9.79 10.03 -8.33
CA LEU A 172 -9.17 9.93 -9.66
C LEU A 172 -9.66 10.97 -10.68
N ASN A 173 -10.93 11.37 -10.59
CA ASN A 173 -11.54 12.38 -11.46
C ASN A 173 -11.02 13.81 -11.19
N LYS A 174 -10.44 14.04 -10.01
CA LYS A 174 -9.87 15.32 -9.58
C LYS A 174 -8.38 15.44 -9.91
N LEU A 175 -7.66 14.37 -10.26
CA LEU A 175 -6.22 14.46 -10.64
C LEU A 175 -5.91 15.54 -11.70
N LYS A 176 -6.84 15.79 -12.62
CA LYS A 176 -6.69 16.85 -13.63
C LYS A 176 -6.56 18.27 -13.06
N THR A 177 -6.94 18.51 -11.80
CA THR A 177 -6.86 19.82 -11.13
C THR A 177 -5.47 20.14 -10.58
N LEU A 178 -4.66 19.12 -10.30
CA LEU A 178 -3.28 19.28 -9.84
C LEU A 178 -2.39 19.91 -10.91
N SER A 179 -1.27 20.54 -10.54
CA SER A 179 -0.30 21.01 -11.54
C SER A 179 0.37 19.83 -12.26
N LEU A 180 1.01 20.06 -13.42
CA LEU A 180 1.81 19.00 -14.06
C LEU A 180 2.97 18.54 -13.15
N GLU A 181 3.59 19.48 -12.43
CA GLU A 181 4.67 19.17 -11.48
C GLU A 181 4.20 18.22 -10.37
N ASP A 182 3.04 18.49 -9.77
CA ASP A 182 2.46 17.65 -8.73
C ASP A 182 2.05 16.27 -9.26
N ILE A 183 1.53 16.20 -10.49
CA ILE A 183 1.20 14.93 -11.14
C ILE A 183 2.46 14.07 -11.35
N VAL A 184 3.55 14.66 -11.86
CA VAL A 184 4.82 13.95 -12.05
C VAL A 184 5.41 13.51 -10.71
N LEU A 185 5.38 14.38 -9.70
CA LEU A 185 5.85 14.07 -8.36
C LEU A 185 5.03 12.94 -7.71
N LEU A 186 3.70 13.02 -7.78
CA LEU A 186 2.78 12.01 -7.26
C LEU A 186 3.06 10.64 -7.85
N ARG A 187 3.18 10.54 -9.18
CA ARG A 187 3.51 9.26 -9.84
C ARG A 187 4.85 8.72 -9.39
N THR A 188 5.88 9.57 -9.32
CA THR A 188 7.21 9.19 -8.87
C THR A 188 7.20 8.62 -7.45
N ARG A 189 6.41 9.22 -6.56
CA ARG A 189 6.28 8.75 -5.18
C ARG A 189 5.46 7.48 -5.05
N LEU A 190 4.41 7.31 -5.85
CA LEU A 190 3.63 6.07 -5.90
C LEU A 190 4.49 4.88 -6.36
N LEU A 191 5.34 5.08 -7.37
CA LEU A 191 6.32 4.07 -7.80
C LEU A 191 7.27 3.67 -6.66
N ALA A 192 7.87 4.65 -5.99
CA ALA A 192 8.74 4.39 -4.84
C ALA A 192 8.02 3.68 -3.69
N LEU A 193 6.75 4.05 -3.44
CA LEU A 193 5.91 3.44 -2.41
C LEU A 193 5.63 1.95 -2.73
N LYS A 194 5.32 1.65 -4.00
CA LYS A 194 5.11 0.28 -4.49
C LYS A 194 6.36 -0.58 -4.37
N GLU A 195 7.53 -0.04 -4.70
CA GLU A 195 8.81 -0.71 -4.51
C GLU A 195 9.11 -0.96 -3.02
N ALA A 196 8.89 0.05 -2.16
CA ALA A 196 9.08 -0.06 -0.73
C ALA A 196 8.20 -1.15 -0.11
N LYS A 197 6.91 -1.20 -0.50
CA LYS A 197 5.97 -2.24 -0.09
C LYS A 197 6.39 -3.63 -0.58
N THR A 198 6.82 -3.75 -1.83
CA THR A 198 7.30 -5.02 -2.41
C THR A 198 8.51 -5.55 -1.66
N LYS A 199 9.50 -4.68 -1.40
CA LYS A 199 10.68 -5.03 -0.60
C LYS A 199 10.30 -5.47 0.81
N LEU A 200 9.40 -4.75 1.46
CA LEU A 200 8.93 -5.08 2.80
C LEU A 200 8.26 -6.47 2.83
N LYS A 201 7.38 -6.79 1.87
CA LYS A 201 6.78 -8.13 1.77
C LYS A 201 7.85 -9.22 1.64
N ASN A 202 8.85 -9.00 0.78
CA ASN A 202 9.96 -9.94 0.61
C ASN A 202 10.80 -10.13 1.89
N ASP A 203 10.96 -9.07 2.68
CA ASP A 203 11.66 -9.12 3.97
C ASP A 203 10.89 -9.90 5.06
N VAL A 204 9.57 -10.04 4.90
CA VAL A 204 8.68 -10.76 5.82
C VAL A 204 8.46 -12.23 5.39
N THR A 205 8.75 -12.58 4.14
CA THR A 205 8.58 -13.94 3.60
C THR A 205 9.15 -15.03 4.54
N PRO A 206 8.46 -16.18 4.69
CA PRO A 206 8.91 -17.27 5.55
C PRO A 206 10.35 -17.73 5.27
N ASP A 207 11.12 -17.96 6.34
CA ASP A 207 12.46 -18.54 6.24
C ASP A 207 12.36 -20.02 5.85
N LYS A 208 13.10 -20.45 4.81
CA LYS A 208 13.12 -21.86 4.37
C LYS A 208 13.72 -22.83 5.40
N ALA A 209 14.55 -22.33 6.31
CA ALA A 209 15.32 -23.13 7.27
C ALA A 209 14.69 -23.19 8.68
N GLY A 210 13.46 -22.69 8.84
CA GLY A 210 12.84 -22.49 10.15
C GLY A 210 13.36 -21.24 10.85
N GLU A 211 12.50 -20.58 11.63
CA GLU A 211 12.81 -19.27 12.20
C GLU A 211 13.53 -19.39 13.56
N THR A 212 14.72 -18.80 13.63
CA THR A 212 15.51 -18.67 14.86
C THR A 212 15.18 -17.35 15.56
N LEU A 213 15.58 -17.17 16.81
CA LEU A 213 15.45 -15.86 17.47
C LEU A 213 16.20 -14.78 16.69
N GLY A 214 17.43 -15.07 16.23
CA GLY A 214 18.22 -14.15 15.44
C GLY A 214 17.52 -13.72 14.14
N SER A 215 16.97 -14.68 13.38
CA SER A 215 16.27 -14.35 12.14
C SER A 215 14.95 -13.62 12.38
N ALA A 216 14.21 -13.96 13.45
CA ALA A 216 13.03 -13.22 13.88
C ALA A 216 13.35 -11.74 14.20
N LEU A 217 14.41 -11.48 14.97
CA LEU A 217 14.82 -10.11 15.30
C LEU A 217 15.27 -9.31 14.07
N VAL A 218 16.00 -9.95 13.14
CA VAL A 218 16.38 -9.33 11.86
C VAL A 218 15.13 -8.97 11.04
N LYS A 219 14.14 -9.86 10.98
CA LYS A 219 12.87 -9.62 10.31
C LYS A 219 12.11 -8.43 10.92
N LEU A 220 11.99 -8.38 12.24
CA LEU A 220 11.35 -7.27 12.94
C LEU A 220 12.08 -5.94 12.72
N LYS A 221 13.43 -5.95 12.66
CA LYS A 221 14.22 -4.76 12.33
C LYS A 221 13.97 -4.29 10.90
N LYS A 222 13.92 -5.21 9.94
CA LYS A 222 13.59 -4.88 8.53
C LYS A 222 12.20 -4.29 8.39
N ILE A 223 11.21 -4.88 9.07
CA ILE A 223 9.84 -4.35 9.15
C ILE A 223 9.85 -2.93 9.71
N HIS A 224 10.55 -2.70 10.81
CA HIS A 224 10.66 -1.37 11.41
C HIS A 224 11.18 -0.33 10.40
N SER A 225 12.31 -0.62 9.75
CA SER A 225 12.89 0.28 8.75
C SER A 225 12.03 0.45 7.49
N GLY A 226 11.37 -0.63 7.04
CA GLY A 226 10.50 -0.56 5.88
C GLY A 226 9.24 0.26 6.15
N CYS A 227 8.71 0.18 7.38
CA CYS A 227 7.62 1.06 7.81
C CYS A 227 8.04 2.52 7.85
N ASP A 228 9.26 2.85 8.29
CA ASP A 228 9.73 4.25 8.27
C ASP A 228 9.75 4.81 6.85
N ASN A 229 10.24 4.02 5.88
CA ASN A 229 10.24 4.42 4.48
C ASN A 229 8.82 4.60 3.93
N ILE A 230 7.93 3.63 4.17
CA ILE A 230 6.53 3.72 3.72
C ILE A 230 5.83 4.93 4.34
N LEU A 231 6.02 5.20 5.62
CA LEU A 231 5.42 6.35 6.31
C LEU A 231 5.92 7.68 5.73
N SER A 232 7.22 7.79 5.43
CA SER A 232 7.78 8.99 4.78
C SER A 232 7.15 9.23 3.42
N LEU A 233 7.18 8.21 2.54
CA LEU A 233 6.62 8.29 1.19
C LEU A 233 5.11 8.58 1.22
N SER A 234 4.37 7.94 2.13
CA SER A 234 2.93 8.17 2.28
C SER A 234 2.64 9.60 2.72
N SER A 235 3.47 10.18 3.60
CA SER A 235 3.33 11.58 4.00
C SER A 235 3.55 12.55 2.83
N GLU A 236 4.56 12.31 2.01
CA GLU A 236 4.85 13.12 0.81
C GLU A 236 3.72 13.00 -0.23
N ILE A 237 3.15 11.80 -0.40
CA ILE A 237 1.99 11.60 -1.27
C ILE A 237 0.76 12.30 -0.71
N SER A 238 0.49 12.15 0.59
CA SER A 238 -0.70 12.74 1.23
C SER A 238 -0.67 14.27 1.15
N SER A 239 0.50 14.91 1.22
CA SER A 239 0.61 16.36 1.02
C SER A 239 0.19 16.83 -0.37
N ILE A 240 0.26 15.96 -1.39
CA ILE A 240 -0.24 16.26 -2.73
C ILE A 240 -1.74 15.94 -2.82
N LEU A 241 -2.15 14.81 -2.23
CA LEU A 241 -3.55 14.36 -2.29
C LEU A 241 -4.52 15.30 -1.55
N ILE A 242 -4.06 16.04 -0.54
CA ILE A 242 -4.91 17.00 0.19
C ILE A 242 -5.54 18.08 -0.71
N GLU A 243 -4.94 18.37 -1.86
CA GLU A 243 -5.49 19.32 -2.85
C GLU A 243 -6.69 18.76 -3.62
N ILE A 244 -6.89 17.44 -3.57
CA ILE A 244 -7.95 16.73 -4.28
C ILE A 244 -8.90 15.95 -3.37
N GLU A 245 -8.75 16.02 -2.05
CA GLU A 245 -9.72 15.50 -1.07
C GLU A 245 -11.01 16.32 -1.06
#